data_AF-A0AA35S280-F1
#
_entry.id   AF-A0AA35S280-F1
#
_cell.length_a   1.000
_cell.length_b   1.000
_cell.length_c   1.000
_cell.angle_alpha   90.00
_cell.angle_beta   90.00
_cell.angle_gamma   90.00
#
_symmetry.space_group_name_H-M   'P 1'
#
loop_
_entity.id
_entity.type
_entity.pdbx_description
1 polymer ?
#
loop_
_entity_poly.entity_id
_entity_poly.type
_entity_poly.pdbx_seq_one_letter_code
_entity_poly.pdbx_strand_id
1 'polypeptide(L)'
;MYSRLENELIECIFNNYNSSQSLDSAKLKVVLVNKGIISASEIIIEADNGFCDNDSTTNEQFGGHTWLETSVGDPHQVQCAFGPPNSYARRDCLSREGRQWSDIIDYSSHCYTKITMMYQVFKVENLVEENLVVMLKEFAALVKMTVDTIDQSRRNFEVITNVLNATSSIVNNATLNDTNLRQVVKSVSSIVDDLQVWEEDEIQMTNNINVVEVLENVANSLAVNEEIGTEEKVTVLLFEGNTSALLVERNNIEQLQTSGREFSATRDDNGINTTSGVTDGVLASIQLPESLFSNDRVTNNPVGGGVGLVFSFFETPVLFPLTNGTRADLQIRTSVIGALIGGIPTTSDLLDPIIITFQLEIDTEDEVVENAACVSWDFEASGGVGNWTNRGCNTNLDKVSRTD
;
A
#
# COMPACT_ATOMS: atom_id res chain seq x y z
N MET A 1 -49.80 -69.82 -1.54
CA MET A 1 -48.68 -70.42 -0.79
C MET A 1 -47.45 -69.61 -1.17
N TYR A 2 -46.99 -68.76 -0.25
CA TYR A 2 -45.81 -67.92 -0.40
C TYR A 2 -44.57 -68.80 -0.54
N SER A 3 -43.74 -68.54 -1.55
CA SER A 3 -42.31 -68.91 -1.49
C SER A 3 -41.51 -67.62 -1.58
N ARG A 4 -40.94 -67.22 -0.43
CA ARG A 4 -39.84 -66.26 -0.33
C ARG A 4 -38.75 -66.68 -1.32
N LEU A 5 -38.37 -65.78 -2.22
CA LEU A 5 -37.04 -65.83 -2.81
C LEU A 5 -36.13 -65.20 -1.76
N GLU A 6 -35.40 -66.05 -1.05
CA GLU A 6 -34.32 -65.62 -0.17
C GLU A 6 -33.24 -64.93 -1.02
N ASN A 7 -32.66 -63.88 -0.45
CA ASN A 7 -31.60 -63.08 -1.05
C ASN A 7 -30.39 -63.98 -1.41
N GLU A 8 -30.31 -64.42 -2.65
CA GLU A 8 -29.04 -64.93 -3.19
C GLU A 8 -28.14 -63.72 -3.46
N LEU A 9 -27.20 -63.49 -2.54
CA LEU A 9 -26.04 -62.63 -2.74
C LEU A 9 -25.26 -63.19 -3.94
N ILE A 10 -25.27 -62.45 -5.04
CA ILE A 10 -24.41 -62.74 -6.20
C ILE A 10 -23.03 -62.17 -5.86
N GLU A 11 -22.10 -63.05 -5.49
CA GLU A 11 -20.69 -62.70 -5.28
C GLU A 11 -19.95 -62.79 -6.62
N CYS A 12 -19.60 -61.65 -7.21
CA CYS A 12 -18.81 -61.59 -8.44
C CYS A 12 -17.31 -61.55 -8.09
N ILE A 13 -16.60 -62.65 -8.31
CA ILE A 13 -15.14 -62.75 -8.13
C ILE A 13 -14.45 -62.44 -9.47
N PHE A 14 -13.68 -61.36 -9.52
CA PHE A 14 -12.86 -60.99 -10.68
C PHE A 14 -11.50 -61.68 -10.60
N ASN A 15 -11.26 -62.70 -11.42
CA ASN A 15 -9.95 -63.32 -11.56
C ASN A 15 -9.27 -62.79 -12.84
N ASN A 16 -8.09 -62.17 -12.65
CA ASN A 16 -7.23 -61.51 -13.63
C ASN A 16 -7.65 -60.10 -14.08
N TYR A 17 -7.03 -59.10 -13.47
CA TYR A 17 -6.93 -57.75 -14.02
C TYR A 17 -5.47 -57.42 -14.31
N ASN A 18 -5.14 -57.17 -15.59
CA ASN A 18 -3.87 -56.60 -16.01
C ASN A 18 -4.07 -55.08 -16.10
N SER A 19 -3.28 -54.32 -15.33
CA SER A 19 -3.45 -52.88 -15.08
C SER A 19 -3.11 -51.94 -16.25
N SER A 20 -3.25 -52.36 -17.51
CA SER A 20 -2.79 -51.61 -18.68
C SER A 20 -3.83 -51.38 -19.78
N GLN A 21 -5.12 -51.65 -19.52
CA GLN A 21 -6.20 -51.33 -20.46
C GLN A 21 -7.19 -50.36 -19.84
N SER A 22 -7.45 -49.25 -20.54
CA SER A 22 -8.55 -48.33 -20.25
C SER A 22 -9.87 -49.09 -20.35
N LEU A 23 -10.65 -49.07 -19.27
CA LEU A 23 -11.98 -49.66 -19.22
C LEU A 23 -13.01 -48.68 -19.81
N ASP A 24 -13.02 -48.52 -21.13
CA ASP A 24 -14.01 -47.62 -21.76
C ASP A 24 -15.44 -48.20 -21.72
N SER A 25 -15.61 -49.49 -21.38
CA SER A 25 -16.85 -50.09 -20.85
C SER A 25 -16.65 -51.59 -20.57
N ALA A 26 -17.22 -52.10 -19.48
CA ALA A 26 -17.36 -53.53 -19.25
C ALA A 26 -18.83 -53.93 -19.39
N LYS A 27 -19.13 -54.75 -20.41
CA LYS A 27 -20.47 -55.31 -20.59
C LYS A 27 -20.61 -56.57 -19.74
N LEU A 28 -21.38 -56.48 -18.66
CA LEU A 28 -21.68 -57.64 -17.82
C LEU A 28 -23.01 -58.25 -18.27
N LYS A 29 -22.95 -59.48 -18.80
CA LYS A 29 -24.14 -60.24 -19.13
C LYS A 29 -24.57 -61.05 -17.90
N VAL A 30 -25.56 -60.56 -17.17
CA VAL A 30 -26.14 -61.30 -16.04
C VAL A 30 -27.29 -62.16 -16.59
N VAL A 31 -27.15 -63.48 -16.45
CA VAL A 31 -28.20 -64.43 -16.81
C VAL A 31 -28.86 -64.88 -15.52
N LEU A 32 -30.07 -64.37 -15.25
CA LEU A 32 -30.90 -64.85 -14.15
C LEU A 32 -31.68 -66.06 -14.64
N VAL A 33 -31.33 -67.24 -14.12
CA VAL A 33 -32.07 -68.47 -14.39
C VAL A 33 -33.04 -68.71 -13.26
N ASN A 34 -34.32 -68.40 -13.48
CA ASN A 34 -35.36 -68.76 -12.52
C ASN A 34 -36.48 -69.55 -13.22
N LYS A 35 -36.68 -70.80 -12.80
CA LYS A 35 -37.72 -71.73 -13.28
C LYS A 35 -37.97 -71.69 -14.80
N GLY A 36 -36.90 -71.82 -15.59
CA GLY A 36 -36.98 -72.07 -17.03
C GLY A 36 -37.28 -70.85 -17.91
N ILE A 37 -37.36 -69.64 -17.35
CA ILE A 37 -37.38 -68.40 -18.13
C ILE A 37 -35.98 -67.80 -18.10
N ILE A 38 -35.32 -67.74 -19.26
CA ILE A 38 -34.03 -67.05 -19.42
C ILE A 38 -34.36 -65.58 -19.69
N SER A 39 -34.16 -64.71 -18.69
CA SER A 39 -34.13 -63.26 -18.93
C SER A 39 -32.68 -62.81 -18.93
N ALA A 40 -32.18 -62.40 -20.09
CA ALA A 40 -30.87 -61.77 -20.21
C ALA A 40 -31.07 -60.27 -20.04
N SER A 41 -30.57 -59.72 -18.94
CA SER A 41 -30.47 -58.27 -18.76
C SER A 41 -29.02 -57.87 -18.97
N GLU A 42 -28.76 -56.98 -19.92
CA GLU A 42 -27.43 -56.39 -20.10
C GLU A 42 -27.29 -55.27 -19.07
N ILE A 43 -26.36 -55.43 -18.11
CA ILE A 43 -25.98 -54.35 -17.20
C ILE A 43 -24.71 -53.75 -17.78
N ILE A 44 -24.83 -52.52 -18.29
CA ILE A 44 -23.69 -51.74 -18.75
C ILE A 44 -23.14 -51.02 -17.52
N ILE A 45 -21.93 -51.39 -17.10
CA ILE A 45 -21.16 -50.63 -16.11
C ILE A 45 -20.16 -49.82 -16.94
N GLU A 46 -20.52 -48.56 -17.19
CA GLU A 46 -19.58 -47.57 -17.71
C GLU A 46 -18.71 -47.09 -16.55
N ALA A 47 -17.43 -47.45 -16.58
CA ALA A 47 -16.44 -46.77 -15.75
C ALA A 47 -16.23 -45.40 -16.40
N ASP A 48 -17.03 -44.42 -16.03
CA ASP A 48 -16.81 -43.03 -16.44
C ASP A 48 -15.59 -42.51 -15.66
N ASN A 49 -14.40 -42.81 -16.17
CA ASN A 49 -13.21 -42.06 -15.83
C ASN A 49 -13.38 -40.69 -16.50
N GLY A 50 -14.22 -39.83 -15.91
CA GLY A 50 -14.44 -38.51 -16.45
C GLY A 50 -13.13 -37.73 -16.46
N PHE A 51 -12.88 -36.98 -17.52
CA PHE A 51 -11.78 -36.02 -17.58
C PHE A 51 -12.35 -34.62 -17.82
N CYS A 52 -11.67 -33.61 -17.31
CA CYS A 52 -11.84 -32.24 -17.78
C CYS A 52 -10.91 -32.04 -18.98
N ASP A 53 -11.46 -31.55 -20.09
CA ASP A 53 -10.71 -31.29 -21.32
C ASP A 53 -9.62 -30.21 -21.12
N ASN A 54 -8.66 -30.16 -22.04
CA ASN A 54 -7.67 -29.07 -22.06
C ASN A 54 -8.37 -27.70 -22.08
N ASP A 55 -7.95 -26.80 -21.19
CA ASP A 55 -8.53 -25.46 -21.06
C ASP A 55 -7.43 -24.42 -20.89
N SER A 56 -7.77 -23.15 -21.11
CA SER A 56 -6.86 -22.04 -20.88
C SER A 56 -7.60 -20.87 -20.24
N THR A 57 -7.05 -20.40 -19.13
CA THR A 57 -7.60 -19.27 -18.38
C THR A 57 -6.60 -18.13 -18.39
N THR A 58 -7.07 -16.92 -18.59
CA THR A 58 -6.26 -15.71 -18.49
C THR A 58 -6.73 -14.87 -17.32
N ASN A 59 -5.80 -14.50 -16.44
CA ASN A 59 -6.02 -13.58 -15.35
C ASN A 59 -5.05 -12.39 -15.50
N GLU A 60 -5.55 -11.17 -15.38
CA GLU A 60 -4.71 -9.96 -15.56
C GLU A 60 -3.65 -9.81 -14.46
N GLN A 61 -3.96 -10.27 -13.24
CA GLN A 61 -3.07 -10.24 -12.09
C GLN A 61 -2.07 -11.40 -12.12
N PHE A 62 -2.54 -12.64 -12.27
CA PHE A 62 -1.70 -13.86 -12.09
C PHE A 62 -1.17 -14.46 -13.40
N GLY A 63 -1.63 -13.95 -14.55
CA GLY A 63 -1.20 -14.38 -15.88
C GLY A 63 -2.08 -15.46 -16.51
N GLY A 64 -1.60 -15.99 -17.63
CA GLY A 64 -2.26 -17.07 -18.36
C GLY A 64 -1.84 -18.44 -17.87
N HIS A 65 -2.78 -19.36 -17.75
CA HIS A 65 -2.57 -20.75 -17.37
C HIS A 65 -3.21 -21.68 -18.38
N THR A 66 -2.47 -22.72 -18.77
CA THR A 66 -2.98 -23.81 -19.60
C THR A 66 -3.15 -25.05 -18.74
N TRP A 67 -4.39 -25.52 -18.63
CA TRP A 67 -4.77 -26.68 -17.84
C TRP A 67 -4.80 -27.90 -18.74
N LEU A 68 -3.94 -28.88 -18.46
CA LEU A 68 -3.92 -30.13 -19.21
C LEU A 68 -5.06 -31.05 -18.75
N GLU A 69 -5.52 -31.90 -19.66
CA GLU A 69 -6.52 -32.92 -19.40
C GLU A 69 -6.25 -33.65 -18.08
N THR A 70 -7.23 -33.65 -17.18
CA THR A 70 -7.08 -34.15 -15.80
C THR A 70 -8.30 -34.94 -15.40
N SER A 71 -8.08 -36.05 -14.69
CA SER A 71 -9.16 -36.91 -14.19
C SER A 71 -10.07 -36.18 -13.22
N VAL A 72 -11.37 -36.45 -13.27
CA VAL A 72 -12.36 -35.94 -12.32
C VAL A 72 -12.00 -36.37 -10.90
N GLY A 73 -11.97 -35.40 -9.99
CA GLY A 73 -11.56 -35.58 -8.59
C GLY A 73 -10.08 -35.30 -8.33
N ASP A 74 -9.24 -35.27 -9.37
CA ASP A 74 -7.82 -34.93 -9.24
C ASP A 74 -7.59 -33.41 -9.42
N PRO A 75 -6.72 -32.81 -8.60
CA PRO A 75 -6.25 -31.45 -8.83
C PRO A 75 -5.18 -31.42 -9.91
N HIS A 76 -5.14 -30.33 -10.67
CA HIS A 76 -4.02 -30.02 -11.55
C HIS A 76 -3.26 -28.80 -11.06
N GLN A 77 -1.93 -28.86 -11.15
CA GLN A 77 -1.03 -27.77 -10.75
C GLN A 77 -0.22 -27.30 -11.95
N VAL A 78 -0.15 -25.98 -12.12
CA VAL A 78 0.58 -25.32 -13.20
C VAL A 78 1.47 -24.24 -12.61
N GLN A 79 2.66 -24.02 -13.17
CA GLN A 79 3.56 -23.00 -12.64
C GLN A 79 2.94 -21.60 -12.78
N CYS A 80 3.08 -20.75 -11.75
CA CYS A 80 2.62 -19.36 -11.83
C CYS A 80 3.43 -18.59 -12.88
N ALA A 81 2.78 -17.71 -13.65
CA ALA A 81 3.46 -16.92 -14.67
C ALA A 81 4.42 -15.88 -14.09
N PHE A 82 4.08 -15.31 -12.93
CA PHE A 82 4.80 -14.19 -12.32
C PHE A 82 5.45 -14.51 -10.97
N GLY A 83 5.28 -15.73 -10.46
CA GLY A 83 5.81 -16.15 -9.16
C GLY A 83 7.25 -16.73 -9.22
N PRO A 84 7.86 -16.98 -8.05
CA PRO A 84 9.19 -17.58 -7.96
C PRO A 84 9.21 -19.02 -8.50
N PRO A 85 10.40 -19.59 -8.75
CA PRO A 85 10.52 -21.01 -9.07
C PRO A 85 9.83 -21.85 -8.00
N ASN A 86 8.96 -22.79 -8.42
CA ASN A 86 8.12 -23.63 -7.58
C ASN A 86 6.85 -22.98 -6.99
N SER A 87 6.43 -21.83 -7.49
CA SER A 87 5.06 -21.34 -7.26
C SER A 87 4.11 -21.94 -8.29
N TYR A 88 2.92 -22.39 -7.85
CA TYR A 88 1.93 -23.05 -8.70
C TYR A 88 0.49 -22.52 -8.48
N ALA A 89 -0.26 -22.37 -9.56
CA ALA A 89 -1.71 -22.26 -9.49
C ALA A 89 -2.32 -23.67 -9.50
N ARG A 90 -3.37 -23.88 -8.73
CA ARG A 90 -4.08 -25.15 -8.64
C ARG A 90 -5.52 -24.98 -9.09
N ARG A 91 -6.03 -25.94 -9.85
CA ARG A 91 -7.44 -26.01 -10.24
C ARG A 91 -7.95 -27.44 -10.13
N ASP A 92 -9.15 -27.60 -9.61
CA ASP A 92 -9.75 -28.92 -9.40
C ASP A 92 -10.67 -29.29 -10.59
N CYS A 93 -10.61 -30.55 -11.03
CA CYS A 93 -11.55 -31.09 -12.02
C CYS A 93 -12.78 -31.71 -11.33
N LEU A 94 -13.99 -31.19 -11.62
CA LEU A 94 -15.21 -31.51 -10.87
C LEU A 94 -16.17 -32.43 -11.66
N SER A 95 -16.84 -33.32 -10.92
CA SER A 95 -17.84 -34.27 -11.45
C SER A 95 -19.25 -33.65 -11.64
N ARG A 96 -19.39 -32.33 -11.73
CA ARG A 96 -20.71 -31.68 -11.88
C ARG A 96 -21.15 -31.66 -13.35
N GLU A 97 -22.45 -31.87 -13.59
CA GLU A 97 -23.18 -31.81 -14.87
C GLU A 97 -22.31 -31.56 -16.11
N GLY A 98 -21.56 -32.56 -16.56
CA GLY A 98 -20.76 -32.46 -17.80
C GLY A 98 -19.23 -32.47 -17.65
N ARG A 99 -18.67 -32.72 -16.47
CA ARG A 99 -17.20 -32.85 -16.23
C ARG A 99 -16.48 -31.56 -16.57
N GLN A 100 -16.39 -30.67 -15.60
CA GLN A 100 -15.98 -29.28 -15.80
C GLN A 100 -14.88 -28.91 -14.82
N TRP A 101 -13.95 -28.09 -15.28
CA TRP A 101 -13.02 -27.44 -14.39
C TRP A 101 -13.76 -26.56 -13.38
N SER A 102 -13.26 -26.50 -12.15
CA SER A 102 -13.70 -25.52 -11.16
C SER A 102 -13.54 -24.09 -11.69
N ASP A 103 -14.52 -23.23 -11.46
CA ASP A 103 -14.39 -21.79 -11.74
C ASP A 103 -13.37 -21.11 -10.80
N ILE A 104 -13.14 -21.71 -9.63
CA ILE A 104 -12.18 -21.23 -8.64
C ILE A 104 -10.81 -21.82 -8.96
N ILE A 105 -9.83 -20.92 -9.14
CA ILE A 105 -8.40 -21.22 -9.23
C ILE A 105 -7.76 -20.84 -7.90
N ASP A 106 -7.04 -21.78 -7.30
CA ASP A 106 -6.31 -21.59 -6.06
C ASP A 106 -4.88 -21.09 -6.36
N TYR A 107 -4.61 -19.85 -5.99
CA TYR A 107 -3.33 -19.18 -6.13
C TYR A 107 -2.48 -19.21 -4.84
N SER A 108 -2.90 -19.95 -3.81
CA SER A 108 -2.31 -19.91 -2.46
C SER A 108 -0.86 -20.37 -2.36
N SER A 109 -0.26 -20.96 -3.41
CA SER A 109 1.13 -21.43 -3.37
C SER A 109 2.18 -20.36 -3.76
N HIS A 110 1.96 -19.12 -3.33
CA HIS A 110 2.84 -17.96 -3.56
C HIS A 110 2.92 -17.52 -5.03
N CYS A 111 1.82 -17.59 -5.78
CA CYS A 111 1.78 -16.86 -7.05
C CYS A 111 1.88 -15.36 -6.77
N TYR A 112 2.78 -14.68 -7.47
CA TYR A 112 2.78 -13.22 -7.48
C TYR A 112 1.79 -12.70 -8.50
N THR A 113 1.29 -11.50 -8.25
CA THR A 113 0.70 -10.71 -9.34
C THR A 113 1.81 -10.22 -10.28
N LYS A 114 1.41 -9.72 -11.44
CA LYS A 114 2.29 -9.01 -12.38
C LYS A 114 2.99 -7.81 -11.72
N ILE A 115 2.29 -7.08 -10.84
CA ILE A 115 2.80 -5.89 -10.15
C ILE A 115 3.86 -6.30 -9.13
N THR A 116 3.56 -7.29 -8.28
CA THR A 116 4.53 -7.84 -7.33
C THR A 116 5.80 -8.34 -8.04
N MET A 117 5.67 -9.02 -9.19
CA MET A 117 6.85 -9.39 -9.99
C MET A 117 7.64 -8.17 -10.48
N MET A 118 6.97 -7.10 -10.92
CA MET A 118 7.63 -5.86 -11.34
C MET A 118 8.47 -5.25 -10.21
N TYR A 119 8.01 -5.30 -8.96
CA TYR A 119 8.84 -4.94 -7.81
C TYR A 119 10.07 -5.83 -7.66
N GLN A 120 9.90 -7.15 -7.79
CA GLN A 120 11.01 -8.10 -7.61
C GLN A 120 12.11 -7.96 -8.67
N VAL A 121 11.78 -7.50 -9.88
CA VAL A 121 12.76 -7.25 -10.94
C VAL A 121 13.32 -5.83 -10.92
N PHE A 122 12.74 -4.92 -10.13
CA PHE A 122 13.25 -3.57 -9.96
C PHE A 122 14.55 -3.60 -9.16
N LYS A 123 15.66 -3.26 -9.81
CA LYS A 123 16.99 -3.29 -9.19
C LYS A 123 17.38 -1.89 -8.73
N VAL A 124 17.29 -1.65 -7.42
CA VAL A 124 17.70 -0.38 -6.78
C VAL A 124 19.15 -0.02 -7.12
N GLU A 125 20.02 -1.01 -7.30
CA GLU A 125 21.42 -0.86 -7.71
C GLU A 125 21.60 -0.13 -9.05
N ASN A 126 20.58 -0.15 -9.91
CA ASN A 126 20.60 0.54 -11.20
C ASN A 126 20.18 2.02 -11.10
N LEU A 127 19.70 2.46 -9.93
CA LEU A 127 19.29 3.84 -9.68
C LEU A 127 20.52 4.73 -9.51
N VAL A 128 20.71 5.64 -10.45
CA VAL A 128 21.84 6.59 -10.49
C VAL A 128 21.32 7.98 -10.87
N GLU A 129 22.16 9.00 -10.71
CA GLU A 129 21.79 10.40 -10.97
C GLU A 129 21.20 10.60 -12.38
N GLU A 130 21.80 9.97 -13.40
CA GLU A 130 21.44 10.18 -14.81
C GLU A 130 20.07 9.63 -15.20
N ASN A 131 19.60 8.59 -14.52
CA ASN A 131 18.32 7.94 -14.80
C ASN A 131 17.28 8.11 -13.69
N LEU A 132 17.63 8.78 -12.58
CA LEU A 132 16.80 8.95 -11.39
C LEU A 132 15.38 9.41 -11.73
N VAL A 133 15.27 10.50 -12.49
CA VAL A 133 13.98 11.11 -12.83
C VAL A 133 13.07 10.14 -13.59
N VAL A 134 13.60 9.46 -14.60
CA VAL A 134 12.82 8.55 -15.46
C VAL A 134 12.40 7.32 -14.66
N MET A 135 13.34 6.70 -13.96
CA MET A 135 13.05 5.47 -13.21
C MET A 135 12.12 5.74 -12.03
N LEU A 136 12.26 6.88 -11.34
CA LEU A 136 11.37 7.21 -10.23
C LEU A 136 9.95 7.52 -10.71
N LYS A 137 9.79 8.12 -11.89
CA LYS A 137 8.47 8.32 -12.50
C LYS A 137 7.80 7.00 -12.89
N GLU A 138 8.56 6.08 -13.49
CA GLU A 138 8.06 4.72 -13.80
C GLU A 138 7.73 3.94 -12.52
N PHE A 139 8.56 4.10 -11.48
CA PHE A 139 8.32 3.48 -10.19
C PHE A 139 7.09 4.04 -9.50
N ALA A 140 6.87 5.36 -9.50
CA ALA A 140 5.66 5.97 -8.98
C ALA A 140 4.40 5.44 -9.70
N ALA A 141 4.46 5.27 -11.02
CA ALA A 141 3.37 4.64 -11.77
C ALA A 141 3.12 3.18 -11.36
N LEU A 142 4.19 2.43 -11.01
CA LEU A 142 4.05 1.08 -10.47
C LEU A 142 3.40 1.07 -9.08
N VAL A 143 3.80 1.97 -8.17
CA VAL A 143 3.18 2.09 -6.84
C VAL A 143 1.69 2.42 -6.96
N LYS A 144 1.32 3.36 -7.83
CA LYS A 144 -0.08 3.70 -8.08
C LYS A 144 -0.96 2.52 -8.54
N MET A 145 -0.37 1.50 -9.15
CA MET A 145 -1.11 0.32 -9.61
C MET A 145 -1.41 -0.69 -8.49
N THR A 146 -0.88 -0.51 -7.28
CA THR A 146 -1.05 -1.43 -6.13
C THR A 146 -2.44 -1.34 -5.50
N VAL A 147 -3.45 -1.81 -6.24
CA VAL A 147 -4.86 -1.78 -5.82
C VAL A 147 -5.30 -3.01 -5.03
N ASP A 148 -4.54 -4.10 -5.08
CA ASP A 148 -4.86 -5.37 -4.43
C ASP A 148 -4.03 -5.52 -3.15
N THR A 149 -4.61 -6.07 -2.07
CA THR A 149 -3.90 -6.29 -0.80
C THR A 149 -2.70 -7.22 -0.97
N ILE A 150 -2.73 -8.12 -1.97
CA ILE A 150 -1.58 -8.97 -2.32
C ILE A 150 -0.37 -8.12 -2.77
N ASP A 151 -0.63 -7.00 -3.45
CA ASP A 151 0.41 -6.07 -3.90
C ASP A 151 0.87 -5.13 -2.79
N GLN A 152 0.00 -4.83 -1.83
CA GLN A 152 0.30 -4.04 -0.63
C GLN A 152 1.02 -4.88 0.43
N SER A 153 1.95 -5.73 0.01
CA SER A 153 2.68 -6.61 0.92
C SER A 153 3.93 -5.95 1.49
N ARG A 154 4.32 -6.36 2.70
CA ARG A 154 5.62 -6.02 3.31
C ARG A 154 6.80 -6.09 2.35
N ARG A 155 6.88 -7.13 1.51
CA ARG A 155 8.01 -7.29 0.56
C ARG A 155 8.04 -6.18 -0.49
N ASN A 156 6.89 -5.77 -1.00
CA ASN A 156 6.82 -4.69 -1.98
C ASN A 156 7.10 -3.33 -1.30
N PHE A 157 6.61 -3.14 -0.07
CA PHE A 157 6.97 -1.98 0.76
C PHE A 157 8.48 -1.88 1.00
N GLU A 158 9.16 -3.00 1.28
CA GLU A 158 10.62 -3.06 1.39
C GLU A 158 11.31 -2.55 0.12
N VAL A 159 10.83 -2.91 -1.08
CA VAL A 159 11.36 -2.38 -2.33
C VAL A 159 11.12 -0.87 -2.45
N ILE A 160 9.92 -0.37 -2.11
CA ILE A 160 9.59 1.06 -2.15
C ILE A 160 10.53 1.87 -1.25
N THR A 161 10.67 1.47 0.01
CA THR A 161 11.54 2.15 0.97
C THR A 161 13.01 2.14 0.53
N ASN A 162 13.50 1.06 -0.08
CA ASN A 162 14.85 1.00 -0.63
C ASN A 162 15.06 1.97 -1.81
N VAL A 163 14.08 2.08 -2.71
CA VAL A 163 14.12 3.05 -3.83
C VAL A 163 14.08 4.49 -3.30
N LEU A 164 13.23 4.78 -2.33
CA LEU A 164 13.13 6.09 -1.71
C LEU A 164 14.42 6.48 -0.97
N ASN A 165 15.01 5.56 -0.21
CA ASN A 165 16.29 5.79 0.44
C ASN A 165 17.43 6.08 -0.56
N ALA A 166 17.55 5.24 -1.60
CA ALA A 166 18.52 5.46 -2.66
C ALA A 166 18.29 6.82 -3.36
N THR A 167 17.04 7.21 -3.59
CA THR A 167 16.67 8.53 -4.11
C THR A 167 17.15 9.65 -3.19
N SER A 168 16.88 9.58 -1.89
CA SER A 168 17.35 10.57 -0.93
C SER A 168 18.87 10.68 -0.93
N SER A 169 19.58 9.54 -0.95
CA SER A 169 21.04 9.50 -1.00
C SER A 169 21.60 10.13 -2.27
N ILE A 170 20.97 9.89 -3.43
CA ILE A 170 21.39 10.53 -4.70
C ILE A 170 21.14 12.03 -4.63
N VAL A 171 19.93 12.46 -4.25
CA VAL A 171 19.56 13.89 -4.17
C VAL A 171 20.48 14.66 -3.23
N ASN A 172 20.87 14.07 -2.09
CA ASN A 172 21.74 14.72 -1.12
C ASN A 172 23.21 14.84 -1.56
N ASN A 173 23.66 14.01 -2.52
CA ASN A 173 25.05 13.96 -2.96
C ASN A 173 25.27 14.50 -4.39
N ALA A 174 24.20 14.57 -5.19
CA ALA A 174 24.22 15.03 -6.58
C ALA A 174 23.93 16.52 -6.70
N THR A 175 24.27 17.11 -7.86
CA THR A 175 23.88 18.48 -8.21
C THR A 175 22.80 18.43 -9.29
N LEU A 176 21.58 18.10 -8.86
CA LEU A 176 20.42 18.09 -9.75
C LEU A 176 20.00 19.54 -10.07
N ASN A 177 19.75 19.83 -11.35
CA ASN A 177 19.12 21.10 -11.73
C ASN A 177 17.69 21.19 -11.17
N ASP A 178 17.18 22.42 -11.07
CA ASP A 178 15.85 22.71 -10.53
C ASP A 178 14.71 21.90 -11.19
N THR A 179 14.75 21.71 -12.52
CA THR A 179 13.72 20.95 -13.24
C THR A 179 13.70 19.48 -12.83
N ASN A 180 14.86 18.83 -12.77
CA ASN A 180 14.99 17.44 -12.36
C ASN A 180 14.58 17.28 -10.90
N LEU A 181 15.01 18.18 -10.03
CA LEU A 181 14.69 18.12 -8.61
C LEU A 181 13.18 18.27 -8.35
N ARG A 182 12.50 19.17 -9.05
CA ARG A 182 11.01 19.25 -9.01
C ARG A 182 10.34 17.96 -9.43
N GLN A 183 10.84 17.29 -10.47
CA GLN A 183 10.28 16.02 -10.93
C GLN A 183 10.53 14.89 -9.94
N VAL A 184 11.69 14.88 -9.29
CA VAL A 184 11.98 13.95 -8.19
C VAL A 184 11.03 14.18 -7.03
N VAL A 185 10.90 15.42 -6.52
CA VAL A 185 9.98 15.74 -5.42
C VAL A 185 8.54 15.34 -5.75
N LYS A 186 8.06 15.62 -6.96
CA LYS A 186 6.70 15.20 -7.40
C LYS A 186 6.52 13.69 -7.42
N SER A 187 7.54 12.95 -7.88
CA SER A 187 7.45 11.50 -7.95
C SER A 187 7.49 10.86 -6.56
N VAL A 188 8.35 11.37 -5.66
CA VAL A 188 8.34 10.97 -4.24
C VAL A 188 6.99 11.30 -3.60
N SER A 189 6.48 12.52 -3.79
CA SER A 189 5.18 12.93 -3.24
C SER A 189 4.04 12.03 -3.72
N SER A 190 4.02 11.67 -5.01
CA SER A 190 3.03 10.72 -5.55
C SER A 190 3.15 9.33 -4.92
N ILE A 191 4.38 8.82 -4.74
CA ILE A 191 4.59 7.53 -4.07
C ILE A 191 4.06 7.57 -2.64
N VAL A 192 4.34 8.64 -1.90
CA VAL A 192 3.86 8.80 -0.52
C VAL A 192 2.33 8.94 -0.47
N ASP A 193 1.73 9.67 -1.41
CA ASP A 193 0.28 9.78 -1.55
C ASP A 193 -0.37 8.41 -1.79
N ASP A 194 0.19 7.61 -2.70
CA ASP A 194 -0.33 6.27 -3.01
C ASP A 194 -0.12 5.27 -1.86
N LEU A 195 0.86 5.49 -0.97
CA LEU A 195 1.09 4.65 0.22
C LEU A 195 0.10 4.90 1.36
N GLN A 196 -0.52 6.08 1.44
CA GLN A 196 -1.47 6.40 2.53
C GLN A 196 -2.79 5.63 2.45
N VAL A 197 -3.07 5.00 1.31
CA VAL A 197 -4.25 4.14 1.12
C VAL A 197 -3.96 2.65 1.35
N TRP A 198 -2.73 2.30 1.71
CA TRP A 198 -2.37 0.92 2.05
C TRP A 198 -2.86 0.54 3.45
N GLU A 199 -3.09 -0.76 3.68
CA GLU A 199 -3.47 -1.25 5.00
C GLU A 199 -2.36 -1.03 6.05
N GLU A 200 -2.75 -0.52 7.22
CA GLU A 200 -1.83 -0.11 8.30
C GLU A 200 -0.94 -1.27 8.77
N ASP A 201 -1.50 -2.47 8.89
CA ASP A 201 -0.79 -3.68 9.36
C ASP A 201 0.40 -4.04 8.47
N GLU A 202 0.31 -3.81 7.15
CA GLU A 202 1.38 -4.13 6.20
C GLU A 202 2.54 -3.13 6.28
N ILE A 203 2.23 -1.86 6.55
CA ILE A 203 3.23 -0.80 6.74
C ILE A 203 3.95 -0.97 8.08
N GLN A 204 3.19 -1.26 9.15
CA GLN A 204 3.71 -1.40 10.52
C GLN A 204 4.72 -2.53 10.73
N MET A 205 4.63 -3.61 9.95
CA MET A 205 5.50 -4.78 10.11
C MET A 205 6.91 -4.59 9.55
N THR A 206 7.21 -3.42 8.98
CA THR A 206 8.47 -3.16 8.29
C THR A 206 9.36 -2.23 9.12
N ASN A 207 10.53 -2.71 9.56
CA ASN A 207 11.55 -1.92 10.28
C ASN A 207 12.24 -0.85 9.40
N ASN A 208 11.56 -0.36 8.39
CA ASN A 208 12.18 0.39 7.33
C ASN A 208 12.13 1.90 7.59
N ILE A 209 13.06 2.55 6.89
CA ILE A 209 13.25 3.99 6.81
C ILE A 209 11.94 4.76 6.81
N ASN A 210 11.96 5.87 7.53
CA ASN A 210 10.84 6.78 7.58
C ASN A 210 10.63 7.44 6.21
N VAL A 211 9.59 6.99 5.51
CA VAL A 211 9.20 7.50 4.17
C VAL A 211 8.93 9.01 4.20
N VAL A 212 8.38 9.51 5.30
CA VAL A 212 8.09 10.94 5.49
C VAL A 212 9.40 11.73 5.59
N GLU A 213 10.40 11.21 6.29
CA GLU A 213 11.72 11.84 6.38
C GLU A 213 12.38 11.95 4.99
N VAL A 214 12.26 10.91 4.16
CA VAL A 214 12.77 10.96 2.77
C VAL A 214 12.06 12.04 1.96
N LEU A 215 10.72 12.12 2.05
CA LEU A 215 9.94 13.16 1.38
C LEU A 215 10.41 14.56 1.80
N GLU A 216 10.53 14.81 3.10
CA GLU A 216 10.94 16.10 3.65
C GLU A 216 12.38 16.46 3.27
N ASN A 217 13.30 15.50 3.29
CA ASN A 217 14.69 15.72 2.87
C ASN A 217 14.81 16.09 1.39
N VAL A 218 14.12 15.34 0.52
CA VAL A 218 14.14 15.59 -0.93
C VAL A 218 13.46 16.93 -1.26
N ALA A 219 12.36 17.26 -0.57
CA ALA A 219 11.69 18.55 -0.68
C ALA A 219 12.56 19.71 -0.17
N ASN A 220 13.30 19.51 0.92
CA ASN A 220 14.19 20.52 1.47
C ASN A 220 15.36 20.84 0.52
N SER A 221 15.92 19.81 -0.13
CA SER A 221 16.93 20.01 -1.19
C SER A 221 16.43 20.93 -2.30
N LEU A 222 15.13 20.88 -2.63
CA LEU A 222 14.51 21.81 -3.56
C LEU A 222 14.35 23.21 -2.95
N ALA A 223 13.91 23.32 -1.69
CA ALA A 223 13.74 24.61 -1.01
C ALA A 223 15.04 25.42 -0.91
N VAL A 224 16.17 24.73 -0.71
CA VAL A 224 17.49 25.36 -0.54
C VAL A 224 18.29 25.53 -1.83
N ASN A 225 17.82 25.00 -2.97
CA ASN A 225 18.52 25.10 -4.25
C ASN A 225 18.80 26.56 -4.66
N GLU A 226 20.07 26.90 -4.87
CA GLU A 226 20.55 28.26 -5.16
C GLU A 226 20.16 28.79 -6.55
N GLU A 227 19.78 27.91 -7.49
CA GLU A 227 19.26 28.33 -8.81
C GLU A 227 17.91 29.05 -8.71
N ILE A 228 17.20 28.87 -7.60
CA ILE A 228 15.90 29.49 -7.34
C ILE A 228 16.17 30.89 -6.76
N GLY A 229 16.01 31.90 -7.62
CA GLY A 229 16.46 33.28 -7.42
C GLY A 229 16.04 33.98 -6.11
N THR A 230 16.66 35.13 -5.87
CA THR A 230 16.62 35.91 -4.61
C THR A 230 15.45 36.89 -4.50
N GLU A 231 14.37 36.72 -5.28
CA GLU A 231 13.24 37.65 -5.26
C GLU A 231 12.13 37.23 -4.27
N GLU A 232 11.17 38.14 -4.07
CA GLU A 232 9.95 38.04 -3.23
C GLU A 232 9.32 36.63 -3.21
N LYS A 233 8.74 36.21 -2.07
CA LYS A 233 8.14 34.86 -1.81
C LYS A 233 7.96 34.02 -3.08
N VAL A 234 8.78 32.98 -3.22
CA VAL A 234 8.73 32.07 -4.36
C VAL A 234 8.15 30.75 -3.90
N THR A 235 6.90 30.48 -4.27
CA THR A 235 6.38 29.11 -4.22
C THR A 235 7.14 28.29 -5.25
N VAL A 236 7.87 27.28 -4.76
CA VAL A 236 8.70 26.43 -5.59
C VAL A 236 7.85 25.27 -6.08
N LEU A 237 7.21 24.54 -5.19
CA LEU A 237 6.41 23.39 -5.58
C LEU A 237 5.12 23.37 -4.78
N LEU A 238 4.03 23.11 -5.46
CA LEU A 238 2.79 22.67 -4.85
C LEU A 238 2.45 21.29 -5.42
N PHE A 239 2.25 20.33 -4.53
CA PHE A 239 1.70 19.02 -4.81
C PHE A 239 0.44 18.84 -3.98
N GLU A 240 -0.65 18.54 -4.67
CA GLU A 240 -1.99 18.31 -4.11
C GLU A 240 -2.42 16.94 -4.63
N GLY A 241 -2.37 15.95 -3.73
CA GLY A 241 -2.71 14.56 -4.00
C GLY A 241 -4.11 14.20 -3.53
N ASN A 242 -4.41 12.91 -3.55
CA ASN A 242 -5.69 12.40 -3.07
C ASN A 242 -5.79 12.44 -1.54
N THR A 243 -4.66 12.18 -0.86
CA THR A 243 -4.57 11.99 0.60
C THR A 243 -3.43 12.79 1.24
N SER A 244 -2.54 13.39 0.45
CA SER A 244 -1.44 14.23 0.93
C SER A 244 -1.37 15.55 0.18
N ALA A 245 -0.71 16.51 0.81
CA ALA A 245 -0.23 17.71 0.14
C ALA A 245 1.18 18.08 0.60
N LEU A 246 1.94 18.68 -0.31
CA LEU A 246 3.28 19.18 -0.06
C LEU A 246 3.42 20.57 -0.67
N LEU A 247 3.80 21.54 0.15
CA LEU A 247 4.14 22.89 -0.28
C LEU A 247 5.62 23.15 0.02
N VAL A 248 6.40 23.41 -1.03
CA VAL A 248 7.81 23.80 -0.95
C VAL A 248 7.93 25.26 -1.35
N GLU A 249 8.49 26.07 -0.48
CA GLU A 249 8.68 27.50 -0.72
C GLU A 249 10.08 27.97 -0.36
N ARG A 250 10.49 29.05 -1.02
CA ARG A 250 11.63 29.87 -0.62
C ARG A 250 11.11 31.27 -0.34
N ASN A 251 11.24 31.70 0.91
CA ASN A 251 10.67 32.96 1.39
C ASN A 251 11.77 33.92 1.82
N ASN A 252 11.59 35.22 1.56
CA ASN A 252 12.47 36.24 2.13
C ASN A 252 12.32 36.23 3.66
N ILE A 253 13.46 36.17 4.36
CA ILE A 253 13.48 36.15 5.84
C ILE A 253 12.81 37.39 6.46
N GLU A 254 12.95 38.57 5.85
CA GLU A 254 12.37 39.82 6.34
C GLU A 254 10.83 39.77 6.31
N GLN A 255 10.23 39.10 5.31
CA GLN A 255 8.78 38.91 5.26
C GLN A 255 8.31 38.01 6.39
N LEU A 256 8.99 36.87 6.60
CA LEU A 256 8.67 35.92 7.65
C LEU A 256 8.81 36.53 9.06
N GLN A 257 9.75 37.46 9.25
CA GLN A 257 9.92 38.20 10.50
C GLN A 257 8.77 39.17 10.81
N THR A 258 7.91 39.49 9.82
CA THR A 258 6.81 40.47 9.99
C THR A 258 5.42 39.86 10.01
N SER A 259 5.25 38.65 9.48
CA SER A 259 3.94 37.99 9.40
C SER A 259 3.96 36.50 9.79
N GLY A 260 5.12 35.94 10.09
CA GLY A 260 5.28 34.51 10.30
C GLY A 260 4.88 33.74 9.05
N ARG A 261 4.33 32.53 9.25
CA ARG A 261 3.75 31.77 8.16
C ARG A 261 2.61 30.86 8.58
N GLU A 262 1.63 30.70 7.71
CA GLU A 262 0.54 29.74 7.89
C GLU A 262 0.44 28.81 6.68
N PHE A 263 0.07 27.57 6.94
CA PHE A 263 -0.28 26.55 5.98
C PHE A 263 -1.52 25.79 6.48
N SER A 264 -2.52 25.66 5.61
CA SER A 264 -3.78 24.97 5.91
C SER A 264 -4.11 23.96 4.82
N ALA A 265 -4.64 22.81 5.22
CA ALA A 265 -5.13 21.78 4.33
C ALA A 265 -6.65 21.67 4.43
N THR A 266 -7.28 21.52 3.28
CA THR A 266 -8.73 21.38 3.09
C THR A 266 -9.00 20.21 2.14
N ARG A 267 -10.25 19.75 2.09
CA ARG A 267 -10.69 18.74 1.13
C ARG A 267 -11.83 19.25 0.27
N ASP A 268 -11.76 18.96 -1.02
CA ASP A 268 -12.88 19.11 -1.96
C ASP A 268 -13.12 17.80 -2.76
N ASP A 269 -13.99 17.86 -3.77
CA ASP A 269 -14.32 16.72 -4.63
C ASP A 269 -13.13 16.18 -5.46
N ASN A 270 -12.04 16.95 -5.58
CA ASN A 270 -10.87 16.60 -6.39
C ASN A 270 -9.68 16.11 -5.56
N GLY A 271 -9.72 16.20 -4.23
CA GLY A 271 -8.66 15.73 -3.34
C GLY A 271 -8.34 16.70 -2.21
N ILE A 272 -7.07 16.67 -1.77
CA ILE A 272 -6.55 17.61 -0.76
C ILE A 272 -6.09 18.89 -1.46
N ASN A 273 -6.57 20.02 -0.97
CA ASN A 273 -6.14 21.35 -1.41
C ASN A 273 -5.46 22.10 -0.27
N THR A 274 -4.52 22.97 -0.62
CA THR A 274 -3.80 23.82 0.31
C THR A 274 -4.23 25.28 0.17
N THR A 275 -4.34 25.97 1.29
CA THR A 275 -4.67 27.41 1.31
C THR A 275 -3.79 28.16 2.30
N SER A 276 -3.75 29.48 2.15
CA SER A 276 -3.18 30.38 3.15
C SER A 276 -4.34 31.02 3.94
N GLY A 277 -4.42 30.75 5.24
CA GLY A 277 -5.46 31.24 6.14
C GLY A 277 -6.40 30.15 6.66
N VAL A 278 -7.11 30.44 7.76
CA VAL A 278 -8.17 29.58 8.29
C VAL A 278 -9.48 29.88 7.55
N THR A 279 -9.96 28.94 6.74
CA THR A 279 -11.29 28.97 6.12
C THR A 279 -12.19 27.92 6.76
N ASP A 280 -13.51 28.00 6.54
CA ASP A 280 -14.40 26.90 6.88
C ASP A 280 -13.97 25.63 6.11
N GLY A 281 -13.99 24.47 6.78
CA GLY A 281 -13.62 23.18 6.18
C GLY A 281 -12.11 22.83 6.20
N VAL A 282 -11.32 23.51 7.04
CA VAL A 282 -9.90 23.16 7.27
C VAL A 282 -9.80 21.87 8.08
N LEU A 283 -9.10 20.87 7.51
CA LEU A 283 -8.78 19.60 8.15
C LEU A 283 -7.66 19.77 9.19
N ALA A 284 -6.61 20.51 8.80
CA ALA A 284 -5.52 20.87 9.68
C ALA A 284 -4.86 22.18 9.25
N SER A 285 -4.32 22.92 10.20
CA SER A 285 -3.46 24.08 9.93
C SER A 285 -2.27 24.15 10.88
N ILE A 286 -1.19 24.75 10.40
CA ILE A 286 0.02 25.01 11.15
C ILE A 286 0.45 26.46 10.94
N GLN A 287 0.66 27.17 12.06
CA GLN A 287 1.07 28.56 12.09
C GLN A 287 2.44 28.68 12.77
N LEU A 288 3.43 29.10 11.97
CA LEU A 288 4.77 29.42 12.38
C LEU A 288 4.85 30.89 12.82
N PRO A 289 5.26 31.19 14.07
CA PRO A 289 5.31 32.55 14.56
C PRO A 289 6.49 33.35 13.98
N GLU A 290 6.34 34.67 13.93
CA GLU A 290 7.38 35.62 13.47
C GLU A 290 8.70 35.46 14.22
N SER A 291 8.63 35.25 15.54
CA SER A 291 9.81 35.14 16.41
C SER A 291 10.71 33.95 16.06
N LEU A 292 10.18 32.94 15.37
CA LEU A 292 10.93 31.80 14.86
C LEU A 292 12.01 32.24 13.86
N PHE A 293 11.74 33.29 13.08
CA PHE A 293 12.59 33.77 12.00
C PHE A 293 13.52 34.91 12.41
N SER A 294 13.64 35.18 13.71
CA SER A 294 14.57 36.20 14.24
C SER A 294 16.02 35.90 13.84
N ASN A 295 16.80 36.95 13.51
CA ASN A 295 18.18 36.83 13.02
C ASN A 295 19.11 36.01 13.92
N ASP A 296 18.85 35.95 15.23
CA ASP A 296 19.67 35.19 16.19
C ASP A 296 19.50 33.66 16.08
N ARG A 297 18.47 33.19 15.36
CA ARG A 297 18.12 31.76 15.23
C ARG A 297 18.47 31.15 13.89
N VAL A 298 18.60 31.96 12.85
CA VAL A 298 18.94 31.48 11.51
C VAL A 298 20.46 31.34 11.42
N THR A 299 20.94 30.13 11.76
CA THR A 299 22.36 29.84 12.01
C THR A 299 23.25 29.89 10.76
N ASN A 300 22.64 29.83 9.58
CA ASN A 300 23.31 29.99 8.31
C ASN A 300 22.57 31.09 7.57
N ASN A 301 23.20 32.26 7.42
CA ASN A 301 22.70 33.31 6.53
C ASN A 301 22.29 32.62 5.22
N PRO A 302 20.99 32.56 4.88
CA PRO A 302 20.58 31.80 3.72
C PRO A 302 21.30 32.36 2.50
N VAL A 303 21.89 31.48 1.68
CA VAL A 303 22.52 31.93 0.44
C VAL A 303 21.45 32.66 -0.37
N GLY A 304 21.65 33.97 -0.59
CA GLY A 304 20.67 34.84 -1.25
C GLY A 304 19.52 35.37 -0.39
N GLY A 305 19.55 35.26 0.95
CA GLY A 305 18.58 35.90 1.86
C GLY A 305 17.23 35.20 2.03
N GLY A 306 17.04 34.00 1.44
CA GLY A 306 15.78 33.25 1.48
C GLY A 306 15.79 32.01 2.38
N VAL A 307 14.79 31.86 3.24
CA VAL A 307 14.56 30.66 4.08
C VAL A 307 13.71 29.66 3.32
N GLY A 308 14.18 28.40 3.25
CA GLY A 308 13.41 27.28 2.69
C GLY A 308 12.37 26.80 3.70
N LEU A 309 11.12 26.64 3.25
CA LEU A 309 10.02 26.07 4.03
C LEU A 309 9.44 24.88 3.27
N VAL A 310 9.22 23.78 3.98
CA VAL A 310 8.49 22.62 3.48
C VAL A 310 7.33 22.39 4.43
N PHE A 311 6.11 22.42 3.91
CA PHE A 311 4.92 22.02 4.64
C PHE A 311 4.39 20.70 4.06
N SER A 312 4.04 19.78 4.95
CA SER A 312 3.51 18.46 4.61
C SER A 312 2.16 18.27 5.29
N PHE A 313 1.23 17.63 4.59
CA PHE A 313 -0.05 17.19 5.13
C PHE A 313 -0.31 15.76 4.70
N PHE A 314 -0.79 14.97 5.66
CA PHE A 314 -1.18 13.58 5.51
C PHE A 314 -2.56 13.44 6.12
N GLU A 315 -3.53 13.03 5.31
CA GLU A 315 -4.90 12.90 5.75
C GLU A 315 -5.04 11.78 6.79
N THR A 316 -4.32 10.68 6.63
CA THR A 316 -4.36 9.53 7.54
C THR A 316 -3.03 9.34 8.26
N PRO A 317 -3.03 8.77 9.47
CA PRO A 317 -1.80 8.55 10.23
C PRO A 317 -1.09 7.24 9.87
N VAL A 318 -1.44 6.60 8.74
CA VAL A 318 -0.94 5.26 8.34
C VAL A 318 0.60 5.19 8.30
N LEU A 319 1.27 6.28 7.91
CA LEU A 319 2.73 6.38 7.89
C LEU A 319 3.37 6.70 9.25
N PHE A 320 2.56 6.85 10.30
CA PHE A 320 2.96 7.28 11.64
C PHE A 320 2.44 6.30 12.71
N PRO A 321 2.88 5.04 12.66
CA PRO A 321 2.24 3.99 13.44
C PRO A 321 2.50 4.12 14.94
N LEU A 322 1.53 3.64 15.72
CA LEU A 322 1.67 3.47 17.16
C LEU A 322 2.57 2.27 17.45
N THR A 323 3.86 2.54 17.71
CA THR A 323 4.83 1.46 17.97
C THR A 323 4.52 0.67 19.25
N ASN A 324 4.83 -0.63 19.21
CA ASN A 324 4.65 -1.58 20.32
C ASN A 324 5.13 -1.02 21.67
N GLY A 325 4.18 -0.75 22.57
CA GLY A 325 4.43 -0.11 23.87
C GLY A 325 3.54 1.09 24.13
N THR A 326 2.94 1.65 23.08
CA THR A 326 1.77 2.53 23.22
C THR A 326 0.59 1.70 23.72
N ARG A 327 -0.15 2.31 24.64
CA ARG A 327 -1.30 1.73 25.33
C ARG A 327 -2.37 1.36 24.28
N ALA A 328 -2.97 0.17 24.38
CA ALA A 328 -3.96 -0.33 23.40
C ALA A 328 -5.22 0.56 23.25
N ASP A 329 -5.40 1.50 24.17
CA ASP A 329 -6.45 2.52 24.22
C ASP A 329 -6.07 3.84 23.51
N LEU A 330 -4.83 3.99 23.01
CA LEU A 330 -4.44 5.17 22.24
C LEU A 330 -4.78 5.00 20.77
N GLN A 331 -5.37 6.05 20.18
CA GLN A 331 -5.70 6.13 18.76
C GLN A 331 -5.31 7.50 18.24
N ILE A 332 -4.86 7.56 16.99
CA ILE A 332 -4.64 8.82 16.28
C ILE A 332 -5.91 9.09 15.48
N ARG A 333 -6.60 10.19 15.79
CA ARG A 333 -7.94 10.53 15.26
C ARG A 333 -7.95 11.82 14.46
N THR A 334 -6.78 12.22 14.00
CA THR A 334 -6.58 13.43 13.22
C THR A 334 -5.66 13.10 12.05
N SER A 335 -5.72 13.94 11.03
CA SER A 335 -4.64 14.07 10.05
C SER A 335 -3.32 14.43 10.72
N VAL A 336 -2.22 14.31 10.00
CA VAL A 336 -0.88 14.75 10.41
C VAL A 336 -0.45 15.94 9.55
N ILE A 337 0.04 17.00 10.20
CA ILE A 337 0.57 18.19 9.53
C ILE A 337 2.00 18.45 10.01
N GLY A 338 2.89 18.78 9.08
CA GLY A 338 4.31 18.96 9.33
C GLY A 338 4.83 20.26 8.74
N ALA A 339 5.91 20.76 9.35
CA ALA A 339 6.69 21.87 8.82
C ALA A 339 8.18 21.63 9.07
N LEU A 340 8.97 21.70 8.00
CA LEU A 340 10.43 21.70 8.04
C LEU A 340 10.94 23.08 7.60
N ILE A 341 11.84 23.64 8.40
CA ILE A 341 12.35 25.00 8.22
C ILE A 341 13.86 24.96 8.03
N GLY A 342 14.32 25.34 6.84
CA GLY A 342 15.73 25.36 6.50
C GLY A 342 16.54 26.32 7.38
N GLY A 343 17.68 25.86 7.88
CA GLY A 343 18.64 26.69 8.63
C GLY A 343 18.28 26.97 10.08
N ILE A 344 17.14 26.46 10.56
CA ILE A 344 16.73 26.51 11.96
C ILE A 344 16.84 25.10 12.55
N PRO A 345 17.72 24.86 13.54
CA PRO A 345 17.81 23.56 14.19
C PRO A 345 16.51 23.24 14.93
N THR A 346 16.17 21.95 15.00
CA THR A 346 15.08 21.46 15.86
C THR A 346 15.40 21.82 17.31
N THR A 347 14.69 22.80 17.88
CA THR A 347 14.93 23.28 19.25
C THR A 347 13.65 23.15 20.07
N SER A 348 13.80 22.86 21.36
CA SER A 348 12.68 22.73 22.30
C SER A 348 12.17 24.05 22.86
N ASP A 349 12.92 25.14 22.66
CA ASP A 349 12.74 26.38 23.42
C ASP A 349 12.24 27.49 22.49
N LEU A 350 11.02 27.38 21.97
CA LEU A 350 10.41 28.43 21.17
C LEU A 350 9.97 29.61 22.06
N LEU A 351 10.21 30.85 21.60
CA LEU A 351 9.76 32.05 22.31
C LEU A 351 8.23 32.18 22.26
N ASP A 352 7.70 32.08 21.04
CA ASP A 352 6.26 31.92 20.80
C ASP A 352 5.98 30.52 20.28
N PRO A 353 4.86 29.89 20.68
CA PRO A 353 4.54 28.54 20.26
C PRO A 353 4.15 28.50 18.77
N ILE A 354 4.46 27.38 18.11
CA ILE A 354 3.80 27.00 16.87
C ILE A 354 2.37 26.60 17.23
N ILE A 355 1.39 27.17 16.52
CA ILE A 355 -0.03 26.85 16.73
C ILE A 355 -0.45 25.85 15.65
N ILE A 356 -0.96 24.71 16.09
CA ILE A 356 -1.51 23.66 15.23
C ILE A 356 -2.99 23.48 15.56
N THR A 357 -3.82 23.41 14.53
CA THR A 357 -5.27 23.18 14.66
C THR A 357 -5.64 21.96 13.85
N PHE A 358 -6.51 21.11 14.39
CA PHE A 358 -7.03 19.93 13.69
C PHE A 358 -8.55 19.91 13.79
N GLN A 359 -9.18 19.43 12.72
CA GLN A 359 -10.53 18.91 12.78
C GLN A 359 -10.47 17.51 13.39
N LEU A 360 -11.19 17.32 14.50
CA LEU A 360 -11.36 16.01 15.11
C LEU A 360 -12.41 15.22 14.34
N GLU A 361 -12.08 13.98 13.98
CA GLU A 361 -13.05 13.02 13.49
C GLU A 361 -13.80 12.41 14.68
N ILE A 362 -15.13 12.52 14.66
CA ILE A 362 -16.02 12.03 15.71
C ILE A 362 -16.97 11.04 15.05
N ASP A 363 -16.90 9.77 15.44
CA ASP A 363 -17.61 8.67 14.76
C ASP A 363 -19.11 8.67 15.04
N THR A 364 -19.51 9.16 16.22
CA THR A 364 -20.91 9.23 16.65
C THR A 364 -21.20 10.50 17.43
N GLU A 365 -22.43 11.01 17.34
CA GLU A 365 -22.84 12.23 18.06
C GLU A 365 -22.68 12.15 19.59
N ASP A 366 -22.61 10.93 20.15
CA ASP A 366 -22.45 10.69 21.60
C ASP A 366 -20.98 10.44 22.01
N GLU A 367 -20.04 10.44 21.07
CA GLU A 367 -18.64 10.18 21.37
C GLU A 367 -17.98 11.41 22.01
N VAL A 368 -17.52 11.24 23.25
CA VAL A 368 -16.78 12.26 23.98
C VAL A 368 -15.30 11.91 23.92
N VAL A 369 -14.51 12.73 23.20
CA VAL A 369 -13.05 12.63 23.21
C VAL A 369 -12.52 13.20 24.53
N GLU A 370 -12.37 12.32 25.52
CA GLU A 370 -11.74 12.65 26.80
C GLU A 370 -10.23 12.38 26.73
N ASN A 371 -9.41 13.36 27.13
CA ASN A 371 -7.93 13.26 27.20
C ASN A 371 -7.18 13.28 25.85
N ALA A 372 -7.67 14.02 24.86
CA ALA A 372 -6.86 14.34 23.69
C ALA A 372 -5.54 15.02 24.10
N ALA A 373 -4.46 14.68 23.40
CA ALA A 373 -3.13 15.24 23.64
C ALA A 373 -2.45 15.58 22.31
N CYS A 374 -1.90 16.79 22.23
CA CYS A 374 -1.01 17.19 21.15
C CYS A 374 0.31 16.43 21.28
N VAL A 375 0.75 15.85 20.16
CA VAL A 375 1.99 15.09 20.04
C VAL A 375 2.72 15.51 18.76
N SER A 376 4.01 15.25 18.71
CA SER A 376 4.85 15.36 17.53
C SER A 376 5.53 14.03 17.24
N TRP A 377 5.91 13.83 15.98
CA TRP A 377 6.66 12.65 15.56
C TRP A 377 8.17 12.89 15.75
N ASP A 378 8.82 12.05 16.55
CA ASP A 378 10.26 12.07 16.79
C ASP A 378 10.93 10.98 15.95
N PHE A 379 11.60 11.38 14.86
CA PHE A 379 12.27 10.46 13.92
C PHE A 379 13.41 9.67 14.59
N GLU A 380 14.05 10.19 15.63
CA GLU A 380 15.18 9.54 16.31
C GLU A 380 14.73 8.48 17.33
N ALA A 381 13.44 8.49 17.68
CA ALA A 381 12.87 7.52 18.61
C ALA A 381 12.89 6.09 18.05
N SER A 382 12.81 5.10 18.96
CA SER A 382 12.71 3.68 18.60
C SER A 382 13.83 3.17 17.68
N GLY A 383 15.05 3.73 17.78
CA GLY A 383 16.19 3.32 16.98
C GLY A 383 16.17 3.85 15.54
N GLY A 384 15.56 5.01 15.31
CA GLY A 384 15.50 5.67 14.00
C GLY A 384 14.27 5.30 13.15
N VAL A 385 13.33 4.55 13.71
CA VAL A 385 12.04 4.23 13.05
C VAL A 385 11.04 5.36 13.26
N GLY A 386 11.14 6.03 14.40
CA GLY A 386 10.27 7.12 14.81
C GLY A 386 9.21 6.69 15.83
N ASN A 387 8.71 7.66 16.61
CA ASN A 387 7.61 7.47 17.55
C ASN A 387 6.94 8.79 17.93
N TRP A 388 5.72 8.71 18.45
CA TRP A 388 5.00 9.87 18.99
C TRP A 388 5.57 10.30 20.34
N THR A 389 5.69 11.61 20.53
CA THR A 389 6.09 12.25 21.80
C THR A 389 5.21 13.47 22.08
N ASN A 390 4.87 13.69 23.35
CA ASN A 390 4.17 14.91 23.79
C ASN A 390 5.14 15.97 24.35
N ARG A 391 6.45 15.76 24.22
CA ARG A 391 7.46 16.66 24.78
C ARG A 391 7.39 18.03 24.09
N GLY A 392 7.12 19.07 24.89
CA GLY A 392 7.05 20.45 24.41
C GLY A 392 5.69 20.84 23.81
N CYS A 393 4.72 19.93 23.78
CA CYS A 393 3.38 20.18 23.27
C CYS A 393 2.40 20.45 24.43
N ASN A 394 1.55 21.46 24.27
CA ASN A 394 0.41 21.73 25.16
C ASN A 394 -0.87 21.61 24.36
N THR A 395 -1.91 21.03 24.97
CA THR A 395 -3.21 20.81 24.31
C THR A 395 -4.22 21.82 24.80
N ASN A 396 -4.88 22.50 23.87
CA ASN A 396 -6.08 23.27 24.15
C ASN A 396 -7.24 22.65 23.38
N LEU A 397 -8.31 22.30 24.10
CA LEU A 397 -9.54 21.78 23.51
C LEU A 397 -10.58 22.89 23.55
N ASP A 398 -10.75 23.55 22.42
CA ASP A 398 -11.91 24.41 22.24
C ASP A 398 -13.14 23.52 22.15
N LYS A 399 -14.09 23.71 23.08
CA LYS A 399 -15.39 23.04 23.01
C LYS A 399 -16.05 23.50 21.72
N VAL A 400 -16.20 22.60 20.75
CA VAL A 400 -16.95 22.87 19.53
C VAL A 400 -18.38 23.24 19.92
N SER A 401 -18.68 24.53 19.95
CA SER A 401 -20.05 25.04 20.01
C SER A 401 -20.62 24.97 18.60
N ARG A 402 -21.55 24.03 18.39
CA ARG A 402 -22.22 23.81 17.11
C ARG A 402 -22.98 25.08 16.68
N THR A 403 -22.74 25.55 15.46
CA THR A 403 -23.76 26.30 14.71
C THR A 403 -24.71 25.29 14.06
N ASP A 404 -26.00 25.51 14.29
CA ASP A 404 -27.12 24.63 13.93
C ASP A 404 -27.21 24.22 12.46
#